data_AF-A0A2W4L2W1-F1
#
_entry.id   AF-A0A2W4L2W1-F1
#
_cell.length_a   1.000
_cell.length_b   1.000
_cell.length_c   1.000
_cell.angle_alpha   90.00
_cell.angle_beta   90.00
_cell.angle_gamma   90.00
#
_symmetry.space_group_name_H-M   'P 1'
#
loop_
_entity.id
_entity.type
_entity.pdbx_description
1 polymer ?
#
loop_
_entity_poly.entity_id
_entity_poly.type
_entity_poly.pdbx_seq_one_letter_code
_entity_poly.pdbx_strand_id
1 'polypeptide(L)'
;MHASPQVTAAQVLDAGRRAEADGRVDYAVQFYRHLADNHASEPEGQIAREALSRLKRFSEKNAPGTNGQKRAVPPPLRTFSHNDATKSSTIASRSSRRPIRLAPVGRGNTPRVVEVSEFGPAYVVGRLIAHGFAVTGTILILAGLIAAAIAAFLPAEAAAKLPVWLVTQHPFVGLIAAFLGIGLIFSGQIARAVFDMAEASRELAAIERARIEQANV
;
A
#
# COMPACT_ATOMS: atom_id res chain seq x y z
N MET A 1 -14.99 23.88 28.80
CA MET A 1 -15.36 22.49 28.49
C MET A 1 -15.10 22.26 27.01
N HIS A 2 -13.98 21.64 26.65
CA HIS A 2 -13.70 21.30 25.25
C HIS A 2 -14.32 19.93 24.97
N ALA A 3 -15.39 19.89 24.18
CA ALA A 3 -15.93 18.65 23.66
C ALA A 3 -14.92 18.08 22.67
N SER A 4 -14.35 16.92 22.96
CA SER A 4 -13.50 16.20 22.01
C SER A 4 -14.32 15.92 20.73
N PRO A 5 -13.78 16.20 19.53
CA PRO A 5 -14.49 15.90 18.29
C PRO A 5 -14.80 14.41 18.23
N GLN A 6 -16.09 14.07 18.20
CA GLN A 6 -16.56 12.70 18.05
C GLN A 6 -16.33 12.29 16.60
N VAL A 7 -15.33 11.43 16.38
CA VAL A 7 -15.06 10.86 15.06
C VAL A 7 -16.17 9.86 14.76
N THR A 8 -16.85 10.00 13.62
CA THR A 8 -17.95 9.09 13.25
C THR A 8 -17.42 7.79 12.66
N ALA A 9 -18.18 6.70 12.75
CA ALA A 9 -17.78 5.41 12.18
C ALA A 9 -17.46 5.52 10.68
N ALA A 10 -18.25 6.29 9.93
CA ALA A 10 -18.00 6.56 8.51
C ALA A 10 -16.64 7.22 8.24
N GLN A 11 -16.21 8.15 9.10
CA GLN A 11 -14.90 8.80 8.98
C GLN A 11 -13.76 7.84 9.27
N VAL A 12 -13.91 6.98 10.30
CA VAL A 12 -12.92 5.95 10.62
C VAL A 12 -12.82 4.92 9.48
N LEU A 13 -13.95 4.57 8.85
CA LEU A 13 -13.97 3.67 7.69
C LEU A 13 -13.26 4.28 6.47
N ASP A 14 -13.49 5.55 6.18
CA ASP A 14 -12.83 6.26 5.07
C ASP A 14 -11.31 6.39 5.30
N ALA A 15 -10.90 6.66 6.55
CA ALA A 15 -9.49 6.66 6.93
C ALA A 15 -8.85 5.27 6.75
N GLY A 16 -9.56 4.20 7.09
CA GLY A 16 -9.13 2.82 6.85
C GLY A 16 -8.94 2.51 5.36
N ARG A 17 -9.89 2.93 4.51
CA ARG A 17 -9.80 2.75 3.04
C ARG A 17 -8.66 3.53 2.42
N ARG A 18 -8.42 4.76 2.87
CA ARG A 18 -7.28 5.56 2.39
C ARG A 18 -5.95 4.93 2.81
N ALA A 19 -5.83 4.45 4.05
CA ALA A 19 -4.65 3.73 4.50
C ALA A 19 -4.40 2.45 3.68
N GLU A 20 -5.45 1.73 3.29
CA GLU A 20 -5.37 0.56 2.40
C GLU A 20 -4.90 0.96 1.00
N ALA A 21 -5.45 2.04 0.43
CA ALA A 21 -5.04 2.57 -0.88
C ALA A 21 -3.59 3.07 -0.90
N ASP A 22 -3.11 3.65 0.21
CA ASP A 22 -1.72 4.10 0.39
C ASP A 22 -0.73 2.93 0.63
N GLY A 23 -1.21 1.68 0.68
CA GLY A 23 -0.40 0.49 0.98
C GLY A 23 0.01 0.37 2.46
N ARG A 24 -0.55 1.20 3.35
CA ARG A 24 -0.28 1.20 4.79
C ARG A 24 -1.18 0.18 5.51
N VAL A 25 -1.01 -1.09 5.17
CA VAL A 25 -1.91 -2.18 5.60
C VAL A 25 -2.04 -2.28 7.13
N ASP A 26 -0.95 -2.07 7.88
CA ASP A 26 -0.99 -2.14 9.34
C ASP A 26 -1.92 -1.09 9.97
N TYR A 27 -1.93 0.12 9.42
CA TYR A 27 -2.83 1.19 9.86
C TYR A 27 -4.27 0.90 9.48
N ALA A 28 -4.51 0.39 8.27
CA ALA A 28 -5.85 -0.04 7.85
C ALA A 28 -6.41 -1.10 8.80
N VAL A 29 -5.60 -2.08 9.21
CA VAL A 29 -5.99 -3.11 10.19
C VAL A 29 -6.36 -2.49 11.54
N GLN A 30 -5.63 -1.49 12.03
CA GLN A 30 -5.95 -0.80 13.29
C GLN A 30 -7.29 -0.06 13.20
N PHE A 31 -7.55 0.67 12.12
CA PHE A 31 -8.82 1.37 11.92
C PHE A 31 -9.99 0.39 11.84
N TYR A 32 -9.87 -0.68 11.05
CA TYR A 32 -10.93 -1.68 10.93
C TYR A 32 -11.17 -2.45 12.22
N ARG A 33 -10.13 -2.74 13.02
CA ARG A 33 -10.30 -3.32 14.36
C ARG A 33 -11.05 -2.37 15.28
N HIS A 34 -10.60 -1.12 15.37
CA HIS A 34 -11.25 -0.11 16.20
C HIS A 34 -12.74 0.04 15.84
N LEU A 35 -13.04 0.04 14.54
CA LEU A 35 -14.40 0.14 14.04
C LEU A 35 -15.23 -1.13 14.32
N ALA A 36 -14.65 -2.32 14.14
CA ALA A 36 -15.32 -3.59 14.44
C ALA A 36 -15.62 -3.79 15.93
N ASP A 37 -14.79 -3.23 16.80
CA ASP A 37 -14.90 -3.34 18.27
C ASP A 37 -15.87 -2.30 18.84
N ASN A 38 -15.82 -1.04 18.37
CA ASN A 38 -16.62 0.06 18.93
C ASN A 38 -17.96 0.29 18.19
N HIS A 39 -18.06 -0.11 16.93
CA HIS A 39 -19.24 0.09 16.08
C HIS A 39 -19.77 -1.24 15.50
N ALA A 40 -19.77 -2.29 16.31
CA ALA A 40 -20.13 -3.65 15.90
C ALA A 40 -21.57 -3.79 15.35
N SER A 41 -22.51 -2.97 15.83
CA SER A 41 -23.92 -2.99 15.44
C SER A 41 -24.23 -2.15 14.19
N GLU A 42 -23.29 -1.32 13.74
CA GLU A 42 -23.47 -0.45 12.57
C GLU A 42 -23.08 -1.19 11.28
N PRO A 43 -23.64 -0.80 10.11
CA PRO A 43 -23.29 -1.42 8.83
C PRO A 43 -21.80 -1.28 8.51
N GLU A 44 -21.16 -0.19 8.93
CA GLU A 44 -19.72 0.05 8.80
C GLU A 44 -18.91 -1.04 9.54
N GLY A 45 -19.39 -1.50 10.70
CA GLY A 45 -18.79 -2.59 11.49
C GLY A 45 -18.71 -3.90 10.72
N GLN A 46 -19.75 -4.21 9.94
CA GLN A 46 -19.77 -5.41 9.10
C GLN A 46 -18.76 -5.30 7.95
N ILE A 47 -18.68 -4.13 7.31
CA ILE A 47 -17.72 -3.85 6.24
C ILE A 47 -16.28 -3.99 6.77
N ALA A 48 -15.99 -3.47 7.97
CA ALA A 48 -14.67 -3.57 8.59
C ALA A 48 -14.27 -5.03 8.88
N ARG A 49 -15.20 -5.88 9.33
CA ARG A 49 -14.94 -7.32 9.55
C ARG A 49 -14.63 -8.05 8.24
N GLU A 50 -15.37 -7.73 7.18
CA GLU A 50 -15.09 -8.29 5.85
C GLU A 50 -13.69 -7.86 5.37
N ALA A 51 -13.36 -6.58 5.49
CA ALA A 51 -12.05 -6.04 5.14
C ALA A 51 -10.91 -6.69 5.94
N LEU A 52 -11.08 -6.88 7.25
CA LEU A 52 -10.11 -7.61 8.08
C LEU A 52 -9.92 -9.07 7.62
N SER A 53 -11.00 -9.74 7.22
CA SER A 53 -10.91 -11.11 6.71
C SER A 53 -10.14 -11.20 5.39
N ARG A 54 -10.28 -10.18 4.51
CA ARG A 54 -9.53 -10.05 3.26
C ARG A 54 -8.05 -9.77 3.53
N LEU A 55 -7.76 -8.82 4.42
CA LEU A 55 -6.38 -8.45 4.78
C LEU A 55 -5.64 -9.60 5.47
N LYS A 56 -6.31 -10.38 6.32
CA LYS A 56 -5.70 -11.57 6.94
C LYS A 56 -5.23 -12.58 5.88
N ARG A 57 -6.06 -12.86 4.87
CA ARG A 57 -5.68 -13.76 3.76
C ARG A 57 -4.53 -13.21 2.92
N PHE A 58 -4.50 -11.89 2.71
CA PHE A 58 -3.40 -11.23 2.01
C PHE A 58 -2.09 -11.33 2.80
N SER A 59 -2.14 -11.11 4.12
CA SER A 59 -1.00 -11.28 5.02
C SER A 59 -0.49 -12.72 5.04
N GLU A 60 -1.37 -13.72 5.13
CA GLU A 60 -1.00 -15.14 5.07
C GLU A 60 -0.35 -15.53 3.72
N LYS A 61 -0.84 -14.97 2.60
CA LYS A 61 -0.28 -15.23 1.27
C LYS A 61 1.11 -14.59 1.07
N ASN A 62 1.32 -13.40 1.64
CA ASN A 62 2.56 -12.63 1.47
C ASN A 62 3.57 -12.83 2.60
N ALA A 63 3.23 -13.60 3.64
CA ALA A 63 4.19 -13.96 4.67
C ALA A 63 5.33 -14.77 4.03
N PRO A 64 6.58 -14.27 4.07
CA PRO A 64 7.71 -14.96 3.48
C PRO A 64 7.96 -16.25 4.26
N GLY A 65 7.58 -17.38 3.64
CA GLY A 65 8.06 -18.70 4.03
C GLY A 65 7.68 -19.19 5.43
N THR A 66 6.40 -19.37 5.71
CA THR A 66 5.99 -20.58 6.45
C THR A 66 5.59 -21.66 5.44
N ASN A 67 6.57 -22.06 4.63
CA ASN A 67 6.53 -23.34 3.95
C ASN A 67 6.21 -24.40 5.00
N GLY A 68 5.10 -25.11 4.78
CA GLY A 68 4.62 -26.12 5.71
C GLY A 68 5.72 -27.09 6.09
N GLN A 69 6.11 -27.07 7.37
CA GLN A 69 6.34 -28.31 8.08
C GLN A 69 5.01 -29.07 8.13
N LYS A 70 4.61 -29.66 7.00
CA LYS A 70 4.00 -30.98 7.06
C LYS A 70 5.04 -31.84 7.75
N ARG A 71 4.89 -32.03 9.07
CA ARG A 71 5.50 -33.17 9.76
C ARG A 71 5.22 -34.37 8.86
N ALA A 72 6.27 -34.94 8.29
CA ALA A 72 6.19 -36.22 7.62
C ALA A 72 5.69 -37.20 8.68
N VAL A 73 4.38 -37.45 8.71
CA VAL A 73 3.86 -38.67 9.29
C VAL A 73 4.55 -39.77 8.49
N PRO A 74 5.28 -40.70 9.14
CA PRO A 74 5.90 -41.80 8.42
C PRO A 74 4.82 -42.50 7.58
N PRO A 75 5.10 -42.82 6.31
CA PRO A 75 4.12 -43.43 5.44
C PRO A 75 3.58 -44.72 6.12
N PRO A 76 2.26 -44.90 6.27
CA PRO A 76 1.75 -46.19 6.67
C PRO A 76 2.19 -47.19 5.61
N LEU A 77 2.85 -48.26 6.06
CA LEU A 77 3.19 -49.42 5.25
C LEU A 77 1.95 -49.81 4.45
N ARG A 78 2.03 -49.66 3.13
CA ARG A 78 1.02 -50.12 2.19
C ARG A 78 0.96 -51.64 2.28
N THR A 79 0.01 -52.17 3.04
CA THR A 79 -0.45 -53.54 2.86
C THR A 79 -1.11 -53.61 1.49
N PHE A 80 -0.41 -54.23 0.54
CA PHE A 80 -0.97 -54.64 -0.74
C PHE A 80 -2.12 -55.62 -0.47
N SER A 81 -3.36 -55.13 -0.54
CA SER A 81 -4.52 -55.99 -0.70
C SER A 81 -4.97 -55.87 -2.15
N HIS A 82 -4.53 -56.85 -2.95
CA HIS A 82 -5.20 -57.20 -4.19
C HIS A 82 -6.64 -57.60 -3.85
N ASN A 83 -7.61 -57.02 -4.54
CA ASN A 83 -8.90 -57.66 -4.81
C ASN A 83 -9.44 -57.07 -6.11
N ASP A 84 -9.10 -57.76 -7.19
CA ASP A 84 -9.93 -57.85 -8.39
C ASP A 84 -11.28 -58.44 -8.02
N ALA A 85 -12.37 -57.80 -8.46
CA ALA A 85 -13.57 -58.49 -8.94
C ALA A 85 -14.61 -57.46 -9.43
N THR A 86 -14.66 -57.32 -10.75
CA THR A 86 -15.88 -57.40 -11.57
C THR A 86 -17.23 -56.98 -10.97
N LYS A 87 -17.89 -56.00 -11.62
CA LYS A 87 -19.29 -56.05 -12.12
C LYS A 87 -19.64 -54.70 -12.77
N SER A 88 -19.71 -54.65 -14.11
CA SER A 88 -20.94 -54.85 -14.91
C SER A 88 -21.93 -53.68 -14.83
N SER A 89 -21.93 -52.90 -15.92
CA SER A 89 -23.07 -52.28 -16.60
C SER A 89 -24.44 -52.34 -15.93
N THR A 90 -25.13 -51.20 -15.80
CA THR A 90 -26.55 -51.10 -16.17
C THR A 90 -26.88 -49.68 -16.64
N ILE A 91 -27.24 -49.61 -17.91
CA ILE A 91 -27.89 -48.50 -18.60
C ILE A 91 -29.29 -48.35 -18.01
N ALA A 92 -29.65 -47.17 -17.50
CA ALA A 92 -31.03 -46.82 -17.20
C ALA A 92 -31.34 -45.44 -17.77
N SER A 93 -31.90 -45.48 -18.98
CA SER A 93 -32.63 -44.38 -19.60
C SER A 93 -33.82 -44.00 -18.72
N ARG A 94 -33.80 -42.80 -18.15
CA ARG A 94 -35.00 -42.12 -17.64
C ARG A 94 -35.12 -40.76 -18.29
N SER A 95 -36.11 -40.68 -19.17
CA SER A 95 -36.74 -39.46 -19.67
C SER A 95 -37.27 -38.64 -18.48
N SER A 96 -36.44 -37.72 -17.99
CA SER A 96 -36.90 -36.61 -17.14
C SER A 96 -36.99 -35.37 -18.02
N ARG A 97 -38.21 -34.87 -18.21
CA ARG A 97 -38.50 -33.53 -18.76
C ARG A 97 -37.48 -32.54 -18.20
N ARG A 98 -36.62 -32.03 -19.07
CA ARG A 98 -35.66 -31.00 -18.69
C ARG A 98 -36.45 -29.75 -18.37
N PRO A 99 -36.43 -29.22 -17.13
CA PRO A 99 -36.83 -27.85 -16.92
C PRO A 99 -35.96 -26.97 -17.83
N ILE A 100 -36.57 -25.95 -18.42
CA ILE A 100 -35.88 -24.94 -19.23
C ILE A 100 -34.72 -24.42 -18.38
N ARG A 101 -33.52 -24.92 -18.67
CA ARG A 101 -32.29 -24.36 -18.15
C ARG A 101 -32.12 -23.07 -18.93
N LEU A 102 -32.62 -21.96 -18.36
CA LEU A 102 -32.07 -20.66 -18.70
C LEU A 102 -30.56 -20.82 -18.61
N ALA A 103 -29.88 -20.59 -19.74
CA ALA A 103 -28.43 -20.51 -19.73
C ALA A 103 -28.06 -19.60 -18.57
N PRO A 104 -27.16 -20.03 -17.66
CA PRO A 104 -26.75 -19.19 -16.55
C PRO A 104 -26.33 -17.87 -17.16
N VAL A 105 -27.02 -16.79 -16.74
CA VAL A 105 -26.68 -15.41 -17.08
C VAL A 105 -25.17 -15.33 -17.02
N GLY A 106 -24.59 -15.11 -18.20
CA GLY A 106 -23.16 -15.18 -18.42
C GLY A 106 -22.50 -14.55 -17.22
N ARG A 107 -21.73 -15.37 -16.50
CA ARG A 107 -20.88 -14.97 -15.40
C ARG A 107 -20.04 -13.87 -16.01
N GLY A 108 -20.50 -12.62 -15.83
CA GLY A 108 -19.93 -11.47 -16.47
C GLY A 108 -18.46 -11.58 -16.19
N ASN A 109 -17.65 -11.54 -17.25
CA ASN A 109 -16.21 -11.44 -17.15
C ASN A 109 -15.96 -10.44 -16.03
N THR A 110 -15.64 -10.95 -14.83
CA THR A 110 -15.14 -10.13 -13.76
C THR A 110 -14.02 -9.40 -14.44
N PRO A 111 -14.09 -8.06 -14.59
CA PRO A 111 -13.12 -7.30 -15.38
C PRO A 111 -11.80 -7.87 -14.96
N ARG A 112 -11.14 -8.56 -15.91
CA ARG A 112 -9.92 -9.28 -15.64
C ARG A 112 -9.07 -8.21 -15.00
N VAL A 113 -8.87 -8.31 -13.68
CA VAL A 113 -8.03 -7.37 -12.97
C VAL A 113 -6.73 -7.61 -13.69
N VAL A 114 -6.42 -6.70 -14.60
CA VAL A 114 -5.10 -6.60 -15.17
C VAL A 114 -4.31 -6.38 -13.91
N GLU A 115 -3.75 -7.46 -13.36
CA GLU A 115 -2.66 -7.39 -12.41
C GLU A 115 -1.65 -6.54 -13.16
N VAL A 116 -1.73 -5.23 -12.92
CA VAL A 116 -0.77 -4.26 -13.43
C VAL A 116 0.53 -4.80 -12.87
N SER A 117 1.27 -5.43 -13.78
CA SER A 117 2.44 -6.22 -13.49
C SER A 117 3.28 -5.45 -12.50
N GLU A 118 3.50 -6.06 -11.32
CA GLU A 118 4.39 -5.60 -10.26
C GLU A 118 5.51 -4.76 -10.88
N PHE A 119 5.46 -3.46 -10.59
CA PHE A 119 6.35 -2.41 -11.07
C PHE A 119 7.74 -2.99 -11.36
N GLY A 120 8.09 -3.09 -12.64
CA GLY A 120 9.38 -3.59 -13.05
C GLY A 120 10.50 -2.79 -12.35
N PRO A 121 11.66 -3.42 -12.07
CA PRO A 121 12.75 -2.86 -11.26
C PRO A 121 13.30 -1.50 -11.76
N ALA A 122 12.90 -1.04 -12.94
CA ALA A 122 13.31 0.23 -13.54
C ALA A 122 12.83 1.48 -12.78
N TYR A 123 11.80 1.42 -11.93
CA TYR A 123 11.28 2.61 -11.21
C TYR A 123 11.77 2.76 -9.77
N VAL A 124 12.56 1.80 -9.27
CA VAL A 124 13.11 1.85 -7.90
C VAL A 124 14.07 3.04 -7.75
N VAL A 125 14.83 3.36 -8.81
CA VAL A 125 15.82 4.44 -8.80
C VAL A 125 15.16 5.81 -8.62
N GLY A 126 14.06 6.09 -9.34
CA GLY A 126 13.34 7.37 -9.22
C GLY A 126 12.78 7.58 -7.81
N ARG A 127 12.18 6.54 -7.24
CA ARG A 127 11.66 6.58 -5.87
C ARG A 127 12.77 6.75 -4.83
N LEU A 128 13.92 6.11 -5.04
CA LEU A 128 15.09 6.24 -4.17
C LEU A 128 15.67 7.67 -4.22
N ILE A 129 15.83 8.24 -5.42
CA ILE A 129 16.30 9.62 -5.60
C ILE A 129 15.35 10.61 -4.91
N ALA A 130 14.04 10.46 -5.09
CA ALA A 130 13.05 11.31 -4.43
C ALA A 130 13.15 11.26 -2.89
N HIS A 131 13.32 10.06 -2.32
CA HIS A 131 13.55 9.93 -0.87
C HIS A 131 14.87 10.56 -0.44
N GLY A 132 15.93 10.43 -1.25
CA GLY A 132 17.22 11.06 -1.00
C GLY A 132 17.11 12.59 -0.91
N PHE A 133 16.40 13.23 -1.84
CA PHE A 133 16.14 14.67 -1.79
C PHE A 133 15.33 15.08 -0.56
N ALA A 134 14.29 14.33 -0.21
CA ALA A 134 13.45 14.63 0.95
C ALA A 134 14.26 14.53 2.26
N VAL A 135 15.02 13.45 2.46
CA VAL A 135 15.87 13.26 3.65
C VAL A 135 16.93 14.36 3.72
N THR A 136 17.63 14.64 2.62
CA THR A 136 18.67 15.66 2.55
C THR A 136 18.10 17.06 2.86
N GLY A 137 16.95 17.41 2.28
CA GLY A 137 16.26 18.67 2.56
C GLY A 137 15.84 18.79 4.03
N THR A 138 15.36 17.70 4.63
CA THR A 138 14.95 17.69 6.05
C THR A 138 16.15 17.90 6.98
N ILE A 139 17.29 17.25 6.69
CA ILE A 139 18.55 17.45 7.44
C ILE A 139 19.02 18.91 7.34
N LEU A 140 18.96 19.51 6.15
CA LEU A 140 19.32 20.92 5.93
C LEU A 140 18.45 21.88 6.75
N ILE A 141 17.13 21.65 6.79
CA ILE A 141 16.21 22.46 7.61
C ILE A 141 16.54 22.32 9.10
N LEU A 142 16.75 21.11 9.59
CA LEU A 142 17.10 20.86 10.99
C LEU A 142 18.44 21.52 11.35
N ALA A 143 19.45 21.39 10.50
CA ALA A 143 20.75 22.03 10.69
C ALA A 143 20.63 23.56 10.73
N GLY A 144 19.84 24.16 9.81
CA GLY A 144 19.57 25.59 9.78
C GLY A 144 18.85 26.09 11.04
N LEU A 145 17.85 25.35 11.51
CA LEU A 145 17.11 25.68 12.74
C LEU A 145 17.99 25.55 13.99
N ILE A 146 18.82 24.50 14.08
CA ILE A 146 19.76 24.32 15.19
C ILE A 146 20.77 25.47 15.19
N ALA A 147 21.34 25.83 14.03
CA ALA A 147 22.27 26.95 13.92
C ALA A 147 21.62 28.29 14.33
N ALA A 148 20.38 28.54 13.91
CA ALA A 148 19.63 29.73 14.29
C ALA A 148 19.32 29.76 15.79
N ALA A 149 18.95 28.62 16.39
CA ALA A 149 18.72 28.50 17.82
C ALA A 149 20.01 28.75 18.63
N ILE A 150 21.13 28.13 18.23
CA ILE A 150 22.42 28.37 18.88
C ILE A 150 22.77 29.86 18.81
N ALA A 151 22.58 30.51 17.66
CA ALA A 151 22.85 31.94 17.51
C ALA A 151 21.94 32.80 18.41
N ALA A 152 20.67 32.43 18.56
CA ALA A 152 19.71 33.15 19.40
C ALA A 152 19.98 33.01 20.90
N PHE A 153 20.53 31.88 21.34
CA PHE A 153 20.82 31.60 22.75
C PHE A 153 22.30 31.75 23.12
N LEU A 154 23.16 32.21 22.20
CA LEU A 154 24.59 32.35 22.48
C LEU A 154 24.83 33.54 23.42
N PRO A 155 25.52 33.34 24.57
CA PRO A 155 25.90 34.44 25.45
C PRO A 155 26.81 35.44 24.72
N ALA A 156 26.64 36.74 24.99
CA ALA A 156 27.44 37.80 24.35
C ALA A 156 28.97 37.60 24.55
N GLU A 157 29.37 37.06 25.71
CA GLU A 157 30.77 36.74 26.03
C GLU A 157 31.35 35.63 25.14
N ALA A 158 30.53 34.65 24.75
CA ALA A 158 30.92 33.59 23.83
C ALA A 158 30.93 34.10 22.38
N ALA A 159 29.97 34.94 22.01
CA ALA A 159 29.91 35.57 20.69
C ALA A 159 31.13 36.46 20.40
N ALA A 160 31.67 37.14 21.42
CA ALA A 160 32.87 37.99 21.28
C ALA A 160 34.15 37.20 20.92
N LYS A 161 34.17 35.88 21.14
CA LYS A 161 35.30 35.01 20.76
C LYS A 161 35.21 34.50 19.32
N LEU A 162 34.08 34.71 18.66
CA LEU A 162 33.88 34.29 17.29
C LEU A 162 34.42 35.34 16.31
N PRO A 163 34.85 34.93 15.10
CA PRO A 163 35.26 35.87 14.06
C PRO A 163 34.13 36.83 13.70
N VAL A 164 34.46 38.12 13.49
CA VAL A 164 33.47 39.18 13.17
C VAL A 164 32.58 38.82 11.97
N TRP A 165 33.15 38.19 10.93
CA TRP A 165 32.40 37.76 9.75
C TRP A 165 31.34 36.70 10.07
N LEU A 166 31.60 35.86 11.08
CA LEU A 166 30.66 34.84 11.54
C LEU A 166 29.52 35.51 12.32
N VAL A 167 29.85 36.42 13.24
CA VAL A 167 28.88 37.16 14.08
C VAL A 167 27.93 38.03 13.24
N THR A 168 28.44 38.70 12.20
CA THR A 168 27.62 39.57 11.35
C THR A 168 26.72 38.81 10.37
N GLN A 169 27.11 37.62 9.91
CA GLN A 169 26.30 36.82 8.98
C GLN A 169 25.41 35.77 9.67
N HIS A 170 25.62 35.49 10.96
CA HIS A 170 24.95 34.43 11.72
C HIS A 170 23.42 34.31 11.53
N PRO A 171 22.62 35.40 11.58
CA PRO A 171 21.16 35.26 11.45
C PRO A 171 20.73 34.90 10.02
N PHE A 172 21.49 35.35 9.00
CA PHE A 172 21.14 35.12 7.60
C PHE A 172 21.54 33.73 7.11
N VAL A 173 22.66 33.19 7.59
CA VAL A 173 23.14 31.85 7.17
C VAL A 173 22.14 30.76 7.55
N GLY A 174 21.58 30.80 8.77
CA GLY A 174 20.57 29.84 9.21
C GLY A 174 19.27 29.94 8.40
N LEU A 175 18.80 31.16 8.11
CA LEU A 175 17.61 31.38 7.29
C LEU A 175 17.81 30.92 5.85
N ILE A 176 18.95 31.25 5.22
CA ILE A 176 19.27 30.81 3.85
C ILE A 176 19.32 29.29 3.77
N ALA A 177 19.94 28.62 4.74
CA ALA A 177 19.97 27.16 4.80
C ALA A 177 18.56 26.55 4.95
N ALA A 178 17.70 27.15 5.77
CA ALA A 178 16.31 26.71 5.92
C ALA A 178 15.50 26.91 4.62
N PHE A 179 15.63 28.06 3.95
CA PHE A 179 14.98 28.33 2.67
C PHE A 179 15.45 27.36 1.57
N LEU A 180 16.76 27.10 1.49
CA LEU A 180 17.33 26.10 0.56
C LEU A 180 16.77 24.70 0.86
N GLY A 181 16.69 24.32 2.13
CA GLY A 181 16.11 23.04 2.55
C GLY A 181 14.63 22.90 2.13
N ILE A 182 13.81 23.94 2.33
CA ILE A 182 12.41 23.97 1.88
C ILE A 182 12.33 23.84 0.35
N GLY A 183 13.16 24.60 -0.38
CA GLY A 183 13.22 24.52 -1.85
C GLY A 183 13.55 23.12 -2.36
N LEU A 184 14.46 22.42 -1.68
CA LEU A 184 14.82 21.03 -1.99
C LEU A 184 13.63 20.07 -1.81
N ILE A 185 12.86 20.24 -0.73
CA ILE A 185 11.67 19.41 -0.46
C ILE A 185 10.62 19.64 -1.55
N PHE A 186 10.34 20.89 -1.92
CA PHE A 186 9.41 21.21 -3.00
C PHE A 186 9.87 20.63 -4.34
N SER A 187 11.16 20.74 -4.67
CA SER A 187 11.72 20.15 -5.88
C SER A 187 11.54 18.62 -5.89
N GLY A 188 11.77 17.94 -4.75
CA GLY A 188 11.52 16.51 -4.61
C GLY A 188 10.05 16.12 -4.79
N GLN A 189 9.12 16.93 -4.29
CA GLN A 189 7.67 16.70 -4.49
C GLN A 189 7.25 16.89 -5.95
N ILE A 190 7.73 17.95 -6.60
CA ILE A 190 7.46 18.20 -8.03
C ILE A 190 8.01 17.06 -8.87
N ALA A 191 9.24 16.62 -8.63
CA ALA A 191 9.84 15.50 -9.35
C ALA A 191 8.98 14.24 -9.23
N ARG A 192 8.48 13.91 -8.03
CA ARG A 192 7.58 12.78 -7.81
C ARG A 192 6.29 12.91 -8.60
N ALA A 193 5.64 14.07 -8.56
CA ALA A 193 4.41 14.31 -9.32
C ALA A 193 4.62 14.17 -10.83
N VAL A 194 5.75 14.64 -11.35
CA VAL A 194 6.11 14.49 -12.77
C VAL A 194 6.31 13.01 -13.14
N PHE A 195 6.96 12.22 -12.28
CA PHE A 195 7.12 10.78 -12.51
C PHE A 195 5.77 10.05 -12.51
N ASP A 196 4.87 10.36 -11.57
CA ASP A 196 3.54 9.76 -11.50
C ASP A 196 2.71 10.11 -12.76
N MET A 197 2.81 11.35 -13.25
CA MET A 197 2.15 11.79 -14.50
C MET A 197 2.74 11.10 -15.75
N ALA A 198 4.07 10.90 -15.77
CA ALA A 198 4.74 10.18 -16.85
C ALA A 198 4.34 8.70 -16.88
N GLU A 199 4.15 8.08 -15.73
CA GLU A 199 3.67 6.70 -15.63
C GLU A 199 2.23 6.57 -16.14
N ALA A 200 1.32 7.44 -15.70
CA ALA A 200 -0.07 7.45 -16.17
C ALA A 200 -0.16 7.60 -17.71
N SER A 201 0.69 8.45 -18.30
CA SER A 201 0.71 8.61 -19.76
C SER A 201 1.24 7.38 -20.50
N ARG A 202 2.22 6.65 -19.93
CA ARG A 202 2.71 5.38 -20.50
C ARG A 202 1.67 4.27 -20.41
N GLU A 203 0.95 4.17 -19.29
CA GLU A 203 -0.14 3.20 -19.15
C GLU A 203 -1.26 3.46 -20.16
N LEU A 204 -1.64 4.72 -20.34
CA LEU A 204 -2.65 5.10 -21.32
C LEU A 204 -2.23 4.71 -22.75
N ALA A 205 -0.97 4.98 -23.11
CA ALA A 205 -0.42 4.59 -24.41
C ALA A 205 -0.34 3.06 -24.58
N ALA A 206 -0.07 2.31 -23.51
CA ALA A 206 -0.06 0.85 -23.54
C ALA A 206 -1.48 0.27 -23.76
N ILE A 207 -2.49 0.85 -23.12
CA ILE A 207 -3.90 0.49 -23.32
C ILE A 207 -4.33 0.78 -24.77
N GLU A 208 -3.94 1.94 -25.32
CA GLU A 208 -4.25 2.30 -26.70
C GLU A 208 -3.63 1.32 -27.71
N ARG A 209 -2.38 0.91 -27.50
CA ARG A 209 -1.73 -0.13 -28.32
C ARG A 209 -2.45 -1.48 -28.23
N ALA A 210 -2.75 -1.94 -27.02
CA ALA A 210 -3.46 -3.21 -26.82
C ALA A 210 -4.86 -3.19 -27.48
N ARG A 211 -5.52 -2.02 -27.49
CA ARG A 211 -6.82 -1.84 -28.16
C ARG A 211 -6.72 -1.97 -29.67
N ILE A 212 -5.66 -1.42 -30.29
CA ILE A 212 -5.41 -1.53 -31.73
C ILE A 212 -5.15 -3.00 -32.11
N GLU A 213 -4.38 -3.74 -31.30
CA GLU A 213 -4.12 -5.17 -31.54
C GLU A 213 -5.40 -6.01 -31.49
N GLN A 214 -6.31 -5.73 -30.55
CA GLN A 214 -7.59 -6.44 -30.46
C GLN A 214 -8.56 -6.12 -31.60
N ALA A 215 -8.48 -4.92 -32.18
CA ALA A 215 -9.35 -4.53 -33.30
C ALA A 215 -8.95 -5.19 -34.64
N ASN A 216 -7.75 -5.76 -34.72
CA ASN A 216 -7.18 -6.36 -35.92
C ASN A 216 -7.29 -7.90 -35.96
N VAL A 217 -8.01 -8.51 -35.01
CA VAL A 217 -8.28 -9.95 -34.89
C VAL A 217 -9.75 -10.22 -35.19
#